data_AF-A0A4Q6G0I2-F1
#
_entry.id   AF-A0A4Q6G0I2-F1
#
_cell.length_a   1.000
_cell.length_b   1.000
_cell.length_c   1.000
_cell.angle_alpha   90.00
_cell.angle_beta   90.00
_cell.angle_gamma   90.00
#
_symmetry.space_group_name_H-M   'P 1'
#
loop_
_entity.id
_entity.type
_entity.pdbx_description
1 polymer ?
#
loop_
_entity_poly.entity_id
_entity_poly.type
_entity_poly.pdbx_seq_one_letter_code
_entity_poly.pdbx_strand_id
1 'polypeptide(L)'
;MLRFILMLSLVPCLWQCQTPSTKIADEAPRAPTPENFRVAYVGDLGTSEDTHKVLQMIKNEGTQLFVVLGDFDYRDDPAYFETMLHDNLGDLPLLAVGGNHDVRKWDGYKAMLAKRLQGMPEAKCVGEIGVKMRCEYQGLVFVLSGVGTFGSFHESFVSHALQEKPAHFKICAWHKNQSAMQAGNKKDETGWEVYEICRQEGAMIATAHEHSYSRTYLLSSFPKQTVVSESSELVLDRGQSFAFVSGLGGKSIRGQKKVGWINRAASSLNNDKIATLTEPWWAKIYTEDQKATHSALFCDYHVDKDPRKARCFLKNIDGEIIDSFTIVSKI
;
A
#
# COMPACT_ATOMS: atom_id res chain seq x y z
N MET A 1 -74.36 -36.00 40.67
CA MET A 1 -74.58 -34.56 40.38
C MET A 1 -73.44 -34.06 39.51
N LEU A 2 -73.77 -33.55 38.33
CA LEU A 2 -72.90 -33.12 37.24
C LEU A 2 -71.62 -32.38 37.68
N ARG A 3 -70.46 -32.77 37.15
CA ARG A 3 -69.28 -31.89 37.05
C ARG A 3 -68.94 -31.68 35.58
N PHE A 4 -68.94 -30.40 35.22
CA PHE A 4 -68.80 -29.84 33.88
C PHE A 4 -67.38 -30.00 33.32
N ILE A 5 -67.33 -30.26 32.02
CA ILE A 5 -66.16 -30.20 31.14
C ILE A 5 -65.81 -28.71 30.91
N LEU A 6 -64.58 -28.31 31.23
CA LEU A 6 -64.06 -26.97 30.93
C LEU A 6 -63.29 -27.04 29.60
N MET A 7 -63.84 -26.43 28.55
CA MET A 7 -63.16 -26.24 27.26
C MET A 7 -62.05 -25.18 27.40
N LEU A 8 -60.85 -25.53 26.93
CA LEU A 8 -59.75 -24.60 26.71
C LEU A 8 -60.14 -23.54 25.66
N SER A 9 -59.96 -22.27 26.00
CA SER A 9 -59.87 -21.18 25.02
C SER A 9 -58.41 -20.74 24.90
N LEU A 10 -57.85 -20.89 23.70
CA LEU A 10 -56.54 -20.39 23.30
C LEU A 10 -56.69 -18.91 22.92
N VAL A 11 -56.02 -18.02 23.66
CA VAL A 11 -55.79 -16.63 23.24
C VAL A 11 -54.32 -16.52 22.83
N PRO A 12 -53.98 -16.23 21.57
CA PRO A 12 -52.62 -15.98 21.18
C PRO A 12 -52.21 -14.56 21.61
N CYS A 13 -51.28 -14.48 22.56
CA CYS A 13 -50.63 -13.23 22.94
C CYS A 13 -49.66 -12.84 21.80
N LEU A 14 -50.11 -11.96 20.91
CA LEU A 14 -49.28 -11.30 19.91
C LEU A 14 -48.37 -10.28 20.62
N TRP A 15 -47.20 -10.73 21.06
CA TRP A 15 -46.15 -9.81 21.52
C TRP A 15 -45.31 -9.40 20.31
N GLN A 16 -45.67 -8.27 19.71
CA GLN A 16 -44.80 -7.57 18.77
C GLN A 16 -43.61 -6.99 19.56
N CYS A 17 -42.47 -7.67 19.52
CA CYS A 17 -41.18 -7.05 19.79
C CYS A 17 -40.88 -6.05 18.67
N GLN A 18 -41.33 -4.80 18.81
CA GLN A 18 -40.78 -3.69 18.05
C GLN A 18 -39.39 -3.41 18.61
N THR A 19 -38.36 -3.86 17.90
CA THR A 19 -37.00 -3.37 18.13
C THR A 19 -36.96 -1.87 17.80
N PRO A 20 -36.35 -1.02 18.64
CA PRO A 20 -36.14 0.36 18.27
C PRO A 20 -35.18 0.38 17.08
N SER A 21 -35.67 0.82 15.93
CA SER A 21 -34.82 1.20 14.80
C SER A 21 -34.07 2.47 15.22
N THR A 22 -32.90 2.30 15.84
CA THR A 22 -31.90 3.35 15.88
C THR A 22 -31.46 3.56 14.44
N LYS A 23 -32.01 4.60 13.80
CA LYS A 23 -31.38 5.20 12.62
C LYS A 23 -29.94 5.49 13.02
N ILE A 24 -29.01 4.77 12.41
CA ILE A 24 -27.59 5.13 12.46
C ILE A 24 -27.56 6.56 11.91
N ALA A 25 -27.21 7.52 12.77
CA ALA A 25 -27.01 8.89 12.34
C ALA A 25 -25.96 8.84 11.22
N ASP A 26 -26.30 9.38 10.05
CA ASP A 26 -25.35 9.56 8.95
C ASP A 26 -24.14 10.31 9.52
N GLU A 27 -23.03 9.60 9.72
CA GLU A 27 -21.78 10.24 10.08
C GLU A 27 -21.43 11.23 8.98
N ALA A 28 -20.99 12.43 9.38
CA ALA A 28 -20.62 13.49 8.46
C ALA A 28 -19.69 12.96 7.34
N PRO A 29 -19.89 13.41 6.08
CA PRO A 29 -19.05 13.01 4.96
C PRO A 29 -17.57 13.21 5.29
N ARG A 30 -16.73 12.29 4.83
CA ARG A 30 -15.28 12.44 4.98
C ARG A 30 -14.83 13.73 4.29
N ALA A 31 -14.00 14.52 4.98
CA ALA A 31 -13.37 15.68 4.36
C ALA A 31 -12.57 15.24 3.13
N PRO A 32 -12.67 15.95 1.99
CA PRO A 32 -11.89 15.61 0.81
C PRO A 32 -10.39 15.77 1.09
N THR A 33 -9.57 15.02 0.38
CA THR A 33 -8.11 15.22 0.41
C THR A 33 -7.77 16.65 -0.01
N PRO A 34 -6.83 17.35 0.65
CA PRO A 34 -6.41 18.69 0.23
C PRO A 34 -5.91 18.69 -1.23
N GLU A 35 -6.11 19.80 -1.93
CA GLU A 35 -5.62 19.94 -3.31
C GLU A 35 -4.09 19.74 -3.37
N ASN A 36 -3.64 18.96 -4.35
CA ASN A 36 -2.23 18.60 -4.56
C ASN A 36 -1.55 17.99 -3.32
N PHE A 37 -2.28 17.22 -2.52
CA PHE A 37 -1.73 16.55 -1.36
C PHE A 37 -0.71 15.49 -1.77
N ARG A 38 0.57 15.67 -1.44
CA ARG A 38 1.66 14.79 -1.89
C ARG A 38 2.02 13.71 -0.87
N VAL A 39 1.99 12.46 -1.33
CA VAL A 39 2.46 11.29 -0.57
C VAL A 39 3.67 10.66 -1.24
N ALA A 40 4.71 10.33 -0.47
CA ALA A 40 5.86 9.55 -0.93
C ALA A 40 5.81 8.12 -0.39
N TYR A 41 6.18 7.14 -1.21
CA TYR A 41 6.20 5.71 -0.89
C TYR A 41 7.58 5.11 -1.15
N VAL A 42 8.21 4.54 -0.12
CA VAL A 42 9.48 3.82 -0.28
C VAL A 42 9.66 2.79 0.83
N GLY A 43 10.29 1.65 0.53
CA GLY A 43 10.82 0.72 1.51
C GLY A 43 12.31 0.49 1.30
N ASP A 44 12.90 -0.39 2.11
CA ASP A 44 14.28 -0.84 1.94
C ASP A 44 15.29 0.33 1.99
N LEU A 45 15.09 1.23 2.98
CA LEU A 45 15.86 2.46 3.15
C LEU A 45 17.33 2.15 3.47
N GLY A 46 17.58 1.41 4.56
CA GLY A 46 18.94 1.23 5.07
C GLY A 46 19.49 2.52 5.69
N THR A 47 20.82 2.68 5.63
CA THR A 47 21.53 3.84 6.23
C THR A 47 22.69 4.31 5.36
N SER A 48 22.60 4.14 4.04
CA SER A 48 23.66 4.53 3.11
C SER A 48 23.60 6.04 2.82
N GLU A 49 24.64 6.60 2.22
CA GLU A 49 24.59 7.98 1.72
C GLU A 49 23.45 8.19 0.72
N ASP A 50 23.13 7.17 -0.08
CA ASP A 50 22.02 7.24 -1.02
C ASP A 50 20.66 7.21 -0.31
N THR A 51 20.53 6.55 0.86
CA THR A 51 19.36 6.69 1.73
C THR A 51 19.14 8.16 2.12
N HIS A 52 20.21 8.87 2.52
CA HIS A 52 20.11 10.30 2.84
C HIS A 52 19.68 11.12 1.62
N LYS A 53 20.19 10.82 0.42
CA LYS A 53 19.74 11.48 -0.83
C LYS A 53 18.27 11.21 -1.13
N VAL A 54 17.78 9.98 -0.92
CA VAL A 54 16.35 9.65 -1.07
C VAL A 54 15.50 10.46 -0.10
N LEU A 55 15.87 10.52 1.19
CA LEU A 55 15.13 11.30 2.19
C LEU A 55 15.15 12.81 1.88
N GLN A 56 16.29 13.35 1.46
CA GLN A 56 16.39 14.75 1.03
C GLN A 56 15.53 15.02 -0.20
N MET A 57 15.52 14.11 -1.18
CA MET A 57 14.62 14.21 -2.33
C MET A 57 13.15 14.21 -1.91
N ILE A 58 12.75 13.33 -0.99
CA ILE A 58 11.38 13.29 -0.45
C ILE A 58 10.99 14.63 0.17
N LYS A 59 11.88 15.24 0.96
CA LYS A 59 11.67 16.58 1.54
C LYS A 59 11.60 17.66 0.46
N ASN A 60 12.51 17.66 -0.50
CA ASN A 60 12.62 18.68 -1.54
C ASN A 60 11.45 18.66 -2.52
N GLU A 61 10.81 17.50 -2.71
CA GLU A 61 9.55 17.37 -3.45
C GLU A 61 8.35 17.92 -2.66
N GLY A 62 8.50 18.47 -1.46
CA GLY A 62 7.37 19.02 -0.70
C GLY A 62 6.36 17.97 -0.26
N THR A 63 6.84 16.74 -0.01
CA THR A 63 6.02 15.65 0.52
C THR A 63 5.30 16.08 1.80
N GLN A 64 4.03 15.70 1.93
CA GLN A 64 3.18 16.03 3.09
C GLN A 64 2.85 14.80 3.94
N LEU A 65 3.03 13.60 3.38
CA LEU A 65 2.99 12.32 4.10
C LEU A 65 4.03 11.37 3.51
N PHE A 66 4.83 10.75 4.38
CA PHE A 66 5.76 9.70 4.00
C PHE A 66 5.26 8.34 4.45
N VAL A 67 5.20 7.37 3.52
CA VAL A 67 4.81 5.98 3.81
C VAL A 67 6.03 5.07 3.62
N VAL A 68 6.50 4.51 4.74
CA VAL A 68 7.64 3.57 4.74
C VAL A 68 7.14 2.13 4.63
N LEU A 69 7.52 1.46 3.55
CA LEU A 69 7.01 0.14 3.17
C LEU A 69 7.83 -1.03 3.77
N GLY A 70 8.39 -0.83 4.96
CA GLY A 70 9.18 -1.82 5.70
C GLY A 70 10.66 -1.87 5.34
N ASP A 71 11.39 -2.63 6.16
CA ASP A 71 12.85 -2.75 6.14
C ASP A 71 13.52 -1.37 6.31
N PHE A 72 13.55 -0.93 7.56
CA PHE A 72 13.91 0.42 7.96
C PHE A 72 15.41 0.69 7.82
N ASP A 73 16.25 0.20 8.75
CA ASP A 73 17.68 0.55 8.79
C ASP A 73 18.62 -0.62 8.48
N TYR A 74 18.15 -1.87 8.54
CA TYR A 74 18.98 -3.09 8.44
C TYR A 74 20.13 -3.17 9.48
N ARG A 75 20.01 -2.45 10.58
CA ARG A 75 20.99 -2.31 11.67
C ARG A 75 20.43 -2.68 13.04
N ASP A 76 19.13 -2.91 13.16
CA ASP A 76 18.49 -3.18 14.44
C ASP A 76 18.68 -2.00 15.42
N ASP A 77 18.55 -0.77 14.93
CA ASP A 77 18.77 0.45 15.70
C ASP A 77 17.66 1.50 15.51
N PRO A 78 16.49 1.30 16.16
CA PRO A 78 15.36 2.24 16.08
C PRO A 78 15.71 3.69 16.46
N ALA A 79 16.68 3.90 17.36
CA ALA A 79 17.07 5.24 17.78
C ALA A 79 17.89 5.95 16.68
N TYR A 80 18.80 5.24 16.04
CA TYR A 80 19.52 5.74 14.88
C TYR A 80 18.56 6.03 13.72
N PHE A 81 17.64 5.11 13.41
CA PHE A 81 16.67 5.30 12.33
C PHE A 81 15.80 6.55 12.56
N GLU A 82 15.30 6.75 13.79
CA GLU A 82 14.54 7.96 14.12
C GLU A 82 15.37 9.24 13.97
N THR A 83 16.62 9.22 14.42
CA THR A 83 17.54 10.35 14.29
C THR A 83 17.77 10.67 12.82
N MET A 84 18.04 9.66 11.99
CA MET A 84 18.20 9.82 10.54
C MET A 84 16.93 10.40 9.89
N LEU A 85 15.74 9.92 10.25
CA LEU A 85 14.49 10.48 9.75
C LEU A 85 14.31 11.94 10.18
N HIS A 86 14.57 12.26 11.45
CA HIS A 86 14.44 13.62 11.96
C HIS A 86 15.44 14.59 11.30
N ASP A 87 16.71 14.20 11.17
CA ASP A 87 17.75 15.06 10.58
C ASP A 87 17.47 15.39 9.11
N ASN A 88 16.93 14.43 8.35
CA ASN A 88 16.62 14.64 6.94
C ASN A 88 15.23 15.27 6.72
N LEU A 89 14.20 14.81 7.43
CA LEU A 89 12.79 15.12 7.15
C LEU A 89 12.12 16.01 8.21
N GLY A 90 12.71 16.15 9.40
CA GLY A 90 12.08 16.78 10.55
C GLY A 90 10.81 16.03 11.00
N ASP A 91 9.76 16.80 11.24
CA ASP A 91 8.46 16.32 11.74
C ASP A 91 7.49 15.91 10.62
N LEU A 92 8.00 15.59 9.42
CA LEU A 92 7.17 15.11 8.32
C LEU A 92 6.27 13.95 8.78
N PRO A 93 4.94 14.04 8.60
CA PRO A 93 4.02 12.96 8.96
C PRO A 93 4.42 11.64 8.31
N LEU A 94 4.38 10.57 9.10
CA LEU A 94 4.90 9.28 8.69
C LEU A 94 3.95 8.15 9.10
N LEU A 95 3.67 7.27 8.13
CA LEU A 95 3.07 5.96 8.37
C LEU A 95 4.05 4.88 7.92
N ALA A 96 4.04 3.73 8.57
CA ALA A 96 4.90 2.63 8.18
C ALA A 96 4.27 1.26 8.44
N VAL A 97 4.80 0.28 7.74
CA VAL A 97 4.57 -1.16 7.96
C VAL A 97 5.90 -1.84 8.19
N GLY A 98 5.93 -2.88 9.04
CA GLY A 98 7.16 -3.61 9.32
C GLY A 98 7.53 -4.61 8.22
N GLY A 99 8.81 -4.65 7.88
CA GLY A 99 9.46 -5.64 7.01
C GLY A 99 10.22 -6.71 7.79
N ASN A 100 10.78 -7.69 7.07
CA ASN A 100 11.46 -8.82 7.68
C ASN A 100 12.77 -8.45 8.38
N HIS A 101 13.41 -7.35 8.00
CA HIS A 101 14.59 -6.84 8.70
C HIS A 101 14.27 -6.02 9.95
N ASP A 102 12.98 -5.71 10.22
CA ASP A 102 12.58 -4.93 11.39
C ASP A 102 12.26 -5.82 12.61
N VAL A 103 12.10 -7.14 12.39
CA VAL A 103 11.56 -8.11 13.36
C VAL A 103 12.34 -8.12 14.68
N ARG A 104 13.68 -8.08 14.63
CA ARG A 104 14.52 -8.27 15.81
C ARG A 104 14.40 -7.12 16.81
N LYS A 105 14.09 -5.91 16.35
CA LYS A 105 13.92 -4.71 17.19
C LYS A 105 12.55 -4.08 17.04
N TRP A 106 11.56 -4.90 16.68
CA TRP A 106 10.22 -4.44 16.38
C TRP A 106 9.61 -3.59 17.49
N ASP A 107 9.77 -3.97 18.76
CA ASP A 107 9.24 -3.19 19.88
C ASP A 107 9.77 -1.75 19.91
N GLY A 108 11.06 -1.56 19.58
CA GLY A 108 11.67 -0.23 19.50
C GLY A 108 11.17 0.57 18.31
N TYR A 109 11.06 -0.06 17.12
CA TYR A 109 10.48 0.61 15.96
C TYR A 109 9.01 0.95 16.17
N LYS A 110 8.21 0.04 16.74
CA LYS A 110 6.80 0.24 17.07
C LYS A 110 6.63 1.41 18.04
N ALA A 111 7.46 1.51 19.07
CA ALA A 111 7.44 2.64 20.00
C ALA A 111 7.79 3.97 19.32
N MET A 112 8.76 3.97 18.42
CA MET A 112 9.13 5.14 17.61
C MET A 112 8.00 5.57 16.67
N LEU A 113 7.38 4.63 15.96
CA LEU A 113 6.22 4.89 15.09
C LEU A 113 5.01 5.41 15.89
N ALA A 114 4.78 4.87 17.09
CA ALA A 114 3.73 5.37 17.98
C ALA A 114 3.98 6.83 18.39
N LYS A 115 5.24 7.20 18.67
CA LYS A 115 5.60 8.59 18.99
C LYS A 115 5.40 9.53 17.80
N ARG A 116 5.79 9.14 16.58
CA ARG A 116 5.51 9.94 15.37
C ARG A 116 4.01 10.11 15.13
N LEU A 117 3.23 9.05 15.31
CA LEU A 117 1.79 9.09 15.15
C LEU A 117 1.10 10.03 16.16
N GLN A 118 1.61 10.13 17.40
CA GLN A 118 1.10 11.13 18.37
C GLN A 118 1.27 12.58 17.89
N GLY A 119 2.24 12.85 17.02
CA GLY A 119 2.43 14.13 16.35
C GLY A 119 1.48 14.40 15.18
N MET A 120 0.59 13.47 14.85
CA MET A 120 -0.37 13.57 13.75
C MET A 120 -1.81 13.62 14.30
N PRO A 121 -2.25 14.73 14.93
CA PRO A 121 -3.55 14.81 15.61
C PRO A 121 -4.76 14.63 14.67
N GLU A 122 -4.58 14.85 13.36
CA GLU A 122 -5.60 14.64 12.35
C GLU A 122 -5.70 13.18 11.88
N ALA A 123 -4.72 12.34 12.21
CA ALA A 123 -4.70 10.93 11.86
C ALA A 123 -5.64 10.13 12.75
N LYS A 124 -6.58 9.43 12.14
CA LYS A 124 -7.48 8.50 12.83
C LYS A 124 -7.04 7.09 12.54
N CYS A 125 -6.07 6.61 13.32
CA CYS A 125 -5.56 5.25 13.19
C CYS A 125 -6.13 4.31 14.27
N VAL A 126 -6.46 3.08 13.87
CA VAL A 126 -6.92 2.00 14.75
C VAL A 126 -6.19 0.70 14.43
N GLY A 127 -6.07 -0.17 15.43
CA GLY A 127 -5.42 -1.47 15.31
C GLY A 127 -3.97 -1.47 15.77
N GLU A 128 -3.19 -2.42 15.26
CA GLU A 128 -1.81 -2.62 15.67
C GLU A 128 -0.84 -1.84 14.77
N ILE A 129 -0.17 -0.82 15.34
CA ILE A 129 0.83 0.02 14.66
C ILE A 129 1.83 -0.85 13.89
N GLY A 130 1.93 -0.57 12.59
CA GLY A 130 2.89 -1.20 11.68
C GLY A 130 2.62 -2.67 11.35
N VAL A 131 1.54 -3.28 11.86
CA VAL A 131 1.20 -4.70 11.63
C VAL A 131 -0.22 -4.89 11.10
N LYS A 132 -1.24 -4.35 11.78
CA LYS A 132 -2.64 -4.44 11.37
C LYS A 132 -3.31 -3.12 11.70
N MET A 133 -2.90 -2.08 10.99
CA MET A 133 -3.32 -0.70 11.25
C MET A 133 -4.12 -0.16 10.09
N ARG A 134 -5.33 0.31 10.37
CA ARG A 134 -6.08 1.17 9.46
C ARG A 134 -5.85 2.61 9.89
N CYS A 135 -5.61 3.51 8.95
CA CYS A 135 -5.51 4.92 9.25
C CYS A 135 -6.22 5.79 8.23
N GLU A 136 -7.01 6.74 8.70
CA GLU A 136 -7.51 7.85 7.88
C GLU A 136 -6.64 9.08 8.12
N TYR A 137 -6.16 9.68 7.05
CA TYR A 137 -5.37 10.90 7.13
C TYR A 137 -5.62 11.73 5.86
N GLN A 138 -6.01 12.99 6.04
CA GLN A 138 -6.22 13.93 4.93
C GLN A 138 -7.11 13.36 3.82
N GLY A 139 -8.25 12.75 4.19
CA GLY A 139 -9.20 12.14 3.25
C GLY A 139 -8.82 10.76 2.71
N LEU A 140 -7.55 10.34 2.80
CA LEU A 140 -7.06 9.05 2.32
C LEU A 140 -7.32 7.92 3.35
N VAL A 141 -7.54 6.68 2.89
CA VAL A 141 -7.50 5.48 3.75
C VAL A 141 -6.22 4.71 3.50
N PHE A 142 -5.47 4.40 4.56
CA PHE A 142 -4.36 3.48 4.55
C PHE A 142 -4.71 2.21 5.32
N VAL A 143 -4.47 1.05 4.72
CA VAL A 143 -4.56 -0.27 5.35
C VAL A 143 -3.15 -0.86 5.34
N LEU A 144 -2.48 -0.78 6.49
CA LEU A 144 -1.10 -1.18 6.71
C LEU A 144 -1.08 -2.59 7.31
N SER A 145 -0.46 -3.52 6.58
CA SER A 145 -0.51 -4.95 6.88
C SER A 145 0.88 -5.56 6.94
N GLY A 146 1.24 -6.20 8.05
CA GLY A 146 2.46 -6.97 8.22
C GLY A 146 2.40 -8.36 7.59
N VAL A 147 1.50 -8.58 6.62
CA VAL A 147 1.33 -9.88 5.95
C VAL A 147 2.66 -10.41 5.42
N GLY A 148 2.90 -11.70 5.66
CA GLY A 148 4.16 -12.37 5.33
C GLY A 148 5.31 -12.14 6.32
N THR A 149 5.13 -11.27 7.32
CA THR A 149 6.17 -10.92 8.32
C THR A 149 5.69 -11.08 9.77
N PHE A 150 4.56 -10.46 10.13
CA PHE A 150 4.10 -10.32 11.51
C PHE A 150 2.71 -10.91 11.72
N GLY A 151 2.56 -11.86 12.64
CA GLY A 151 1.25 -12.38 13.02
C GLY A 151 0.50 -13.09 11.88
N SER A 152 -0.80 -13.28 12.08
CA SER A 152 -1.70 -14.00 11.17
C SER A 152 -3.06 -13.28 11.03
N PHE A 153 -3.93 -13.85 10.20
CA PHE A 153 -5.29 -13.35 9.92
C PHE A 153 -5.28 -11.94 9.31
N HIS A 154 -4.43 -11.73 8.32
CA HIS A 154 -4.32 -10.44 7.63
C HIS A 154 -5.43 -10.25 6.61
N GLU A 155 -5.88 -11.33 5.98
CA GLU A 155 -6.98 -11.36 5.02
C GLU A 155 -8.26 -10.84 5.66
N SER A 156 -8.62 -11.38 6.84
CA SER A 156 -9.80 -10.93 7.57
C SER A 156 -9.66 -9.48 8.03
N PHE A 157 -8.48 -9.07 8.52
CA PHE A 157 -8.21 -7.69 8.90
C PHE A 157 -8.35 -6.72 7.72
N VAL A 158 -7.68 -6.99 6.59
CA VAL A 158 -7.72 -6.14 5.40
C VAL A 158 -9.14 -6.03 4.87
N SER A 159 -9.90 -7.14 4.84
CA SER A 159 -11.30 -7.14 4.44
C SER A 159 -12.15 -6.20 5.31
N HIS A 160 -12.07 -6.32 6.65
CA HIS A 160 -12.82 -5.45 7.55
C HIS A 160 -12.37 -3.98 7.45
N ALA A 161 -11.06 -3.73 7.35
CA ALA A 161 -10.50 -2.38 7.30
C ALA A 161 -10.96 -1.58 6.06
N LEU A 162 -11.32 -2.27 4.96
CA LEU A 162 -11.77 -1.65 3.71
C LEU A 162 -13.30 -1.46 3.62
N GLN A 163 -14.09 -2.13 4.47
CA GLN A 163 -15.56 -2.13 4.43
C GLN A 163 -16.23 -0.86 5.01
N GLU A 164 -15.46 0.05 5.61
CA GLU A 164 -16.00 1.28 6.19
C GLU A 164 -16.25 2.40 5.14
N LYS A 165 -16.55 3.61 5.62
CA LYS A 165 -17.00 4.77 4.84
C LYS A 165 -16.31 4.95 3.47
N PRO A 166 -17.06 5.41 2.45
CA PRO A 166 -16.49 5.74 1.14
C PRO A 166 -15.28 6.69 1.25
N ALA A 167 -14.27 6.42 0.44
CA ALA A 167 -13.10 7.26 0.25
C ALA A 167 -12.67 7.13 -1.21
N HIS A 168 -12.33 8.26 -1.85
CA HIS A 168 -11.87 8.22 -3.24
C HIS A 168 -10.58 7.41 -3.38
N PHE A 169 -9.71 7.43 -2.38
CA PHE A 169 -8.48 6.67 -2.42
C PHE A 169 -8.32 5.81 -1.17
N LYS A 170 -8.18 4.50 -1.42
CA LYS A 170 -7.78 3.49 -0.45
C LYS A 170 -6.43 2.93 -0.88
N ILE A 171 -5.51 2.79 0.07
CA ILE A 171 -4.16 2.31 -0.14
C ILE A 171 -3.95 1.10 0.77
N CYS A 172 -3.75 -0.07 0.18
CA CYS A 172 -3.22 -1.20 0.92
C CYS A 172 -1.69 -1.19 0.83
N ALA A 173 -1.02 -1.27 1.98
CA ALA A 173 0.44 -1.23 2.05
C ALA A 173 0.98 -2.37 2.91
N TRP A 174 1.97 -3.09 2.39
CA TRP A 174 2.70 -4.13 3.11
C TRP A 174 4.09 -4.30 2.52
N HIS A 175 4.99 -4.98 3.23
CA HIS A 175 6.38 -5.09 2.80
C HIS A 175 6.59 -6.12 1.68
N LYS A 176 6.22 -7.39 1.94
CA LYS A 176 6.60 -8.54 1.10
C LYS A 176 5.80 -8.70 -0.18
N ASN A 177 6.31 -9.47 -1.14
CA ASN A 177 5.67 -9.64 -2.44
C ASN A 177 5.02 -11.02 -2.61
N GLN A 178 4.15 -11.14 -3.62
CA GLN A 178 4.03 -12.37 -4.40
C GLN A 178 5.10 -12.35 -5.50
N SER A 179 5.64 -13.51 -5.87
CA SER A 179 6.73 -13.59 -6.84
C SER A 179 6.35 -12.90 -8.14
N ALA A 180 5.16 -13.14 -8.69
CA ALA A 180 4.70 -12.50 -9.93
C ALA A 180 4.50 -10.97 -9.82
N MET A 181 4.44 -10.42 -8.61
CA MET A 181 4.26 -8.99 -8.33
C MET A 181 5.58 -8.28 -7.99
N GLN A 182 6.71 -8.77 -8.49
CA GLN A 182 8.01 -8.10 -8.43
C GLN A 182 8.92 -8.50 -9.60
N ALA A 183 9.95 -7.68 -9.89
CA ALA A 183 10.84 -7.86 -11.04
C ALA A 183 12.05 -8.79 -10.77
N GLY A 184 12.40 -9.01 -9.50
CA GLY A 184 13.51 -9.86 -9.07
C GLY A 184 13.09 -11.30 -8.78
N ASN A 185 13.56 -11.86 -7.66
CA ASN A 185 13.40 -13.28 -7.32
C ASN A 185 12.77 -13.57 -5.96
N LYS A 186 12.05 -12.62 -5.35
CA LYS A 186 11.29 -12.92 -4.12
C LYS A 186 10.26 -14.02 -4.39
N LYS A 187 9.97 -14.77 -3.33
CA LYS A 187 9.03 -15.89 -3.37
C LYS A 187 7.61 -15.38 -3.16
N ASP A 188 6.66 -16.31 -3.21
CA ASP A 188 5.30 -16.06 -2.77
C ASP A 188 5.27 -16.04 -1.24
N GLU A 189 5.12 -14.85 -0.64
CA GLU A 189 5.27 -14.68 0.82
C GLU A 189 4.05 -14.06 1.50
N THR A 190 3.03 -13.67 0.73
CA THR A 190 1.84 -12.98 1.24
C THR A 190 0.54 -13.71 0.90
N GLY A 191 0.54 -14.51 -0.16
CA GLY A 191 -0.67 -15.10 -0.73
C GLY A 191 -1.44 -14.10 -1.60
N TRP A 192 -2.31 -14.63 -2.46
CA TRP A 192 -3.08 -13.80 -3.39
C TRP A 192 -4.31 -13.14 -2.77
N GLU A 193 -4.81 -13.67 -1.66
CA GLU A 193 -6.08 -13.24 -1.08
C GLU A 193 -6.04 -11.77 -0.64
N VAL A 194 -4.96 -11.33 0.01
CA VAL A 194 -4.78 -9.91 0.37
C VAL A 194 -4.73 -8.97 -0.85
N TYR A 195 -4.10 -9.39 -1.96
CA TYR A 195 -4.12 -8.62 -3.21
C TYR A 195 -5.54 -8.52 -3.77
N GLU A 196 -6.28 -9.62 -3.79
CA GLU A 196 -7.63 -9.68 -4.35
C GLU A 196 -8.65 -8.93 -3.50
N ILE A 197 -8.54 -8.95 -2.17
CA ILE A 197 -9.39 -8.15 -1.28
C ILE A 197 -9.20 -6.65 -1.59
N CYS A 198 -7.94 -6.19 -1.69
CA CYS A 198 -7.65 -4.80 -2.04
C CYS A 198 -8.17 -4.44 -3.44
N ARG A 199 -7.99 -5.32 -4.42
CA ARG A 199 -8.52 -5.14 -5.79
C ARG A 199 -10.04 -5.01 -5.82
N GLN A 200 -10.75 -5.89 -5.09
CA GLN A 200 -12.21 -5.89 -5.04
C GLN A 200 -12.76 -4.57 -4.50
N GLU A 201 -12.00 -3.87 -3.67
CA GLU A 201 -12.34 -2.56 -3.11
C GLU A 201 -11.75 -1.37 -3.89
N GLY A 202 -11.11 -1.62 -5.04
CA GLY A 202 -10.46 -0.59 -5.86
C GLY A 202 -9.29 0.11 -5.16
N ALA A 203 -8.70 -0.51 -4.15
CA ALA A 203 -7.57 0.04 -3.41
C ALA A 203 -6.27 -0.17 -4.20
N MET A 204 -5.43 0.87 -4.31
CA MET A 204 -4.07 0.73 -4.84
C MET A 204 -3.20 -0.09 -3.88
N ILE A 205 -2.23 -0.84 -4.42
CA ILE A 205 -1.39 -1.76 -3.64
C ILE A 205 0.07 -1.30 -3.67
N ALA A 206 0.61 -0.96 -2.51
CA ALA A 206 1.97 -0.47 -2.30
C ALA A 206 2.83 -1.52 -1.60
N THR A 207 3.91 -1.95 -2.25
CA THR A 207 4.84 -2.95 -1.71
C THR A 207 6.31 -2.56 -1.87
N ALA A 208 7.21 -3.28 -1.20
CA ALA A 208 8.66 -3.07 -1.30
C ALA A 208 9.37 -4.44 -1.30
N HIS A 209 10.35 -4.67 -0.42
CA HIS A 209 11.07 -5.93 -0.21
C HIS A 209 12.02 -6.35 -1.32
N GLU A 210 11.55 -6.32 -2.58
CA GLU A 210 12.43 -6.42 -3.72
C GLU A 210 13.08 -5.05 -3.97
N HIS A 211 14.42 -5.00 -3.99
CA HIS A 211 15.15 -3.76 -4.16
C HIS A 211 15.22 -3.33 -5.64
N SER A 212 14.05 -3.05 -6.17
CA SER A 212 13.77 -2.58 -7.52
C SER A 212 12.50 -1.73 -7.49
N TYR A 213 12.22 -1.07 -8.61
CA TYR A 213 10.88 -0.55 -8.86
C TYR A 213 10.19 -1.36 -9.95
N SER A 214 8.91 -1.63 -9.75
CA SER A 214 8.05 -2.22 -10.77
C SER A 214 6.61 -1.80 -10.53
N ARG A 215 5.86 -1.47 -11.58
CA ARG A 215 4.45 -1.14 -11.52
C ARG A 215 3.67 -1.91 -12.57
N THR A 216 2.57 -2.52 -12.17
CA THR A 216 1.68 -3.22 -13.10
C THR A 216 0.85 -2.24 -13.94
N TYR A 217 0.34 -2.72 -15.05
CA TYR A 217 -0.87 -2.15 -15.66
C TYR A 217 -2.08 -2.31 -14.73
N LEU A 218 -3.24 -1.78 -15.14
CA LEU A 218 -4.49 -2.00 -14.41
C LEU A 218 -4.91 -3.46 -14.59
N LEU A 219 -5.13 -4.18 -13.49
CA LEU A 219 -5.46 -5.60 -13.47
C LEU A 219 -6.86 -5.87 -12.91
N SER A 220 -7.56 -6.84 -13.48
CA SER A 220 -8.81 -7.40 -12.96
C SER A 220 -8.61 -8.72 -12.21
N SER A 221 -7.40 -9.26 -12.21
CA SER A 221 -7.01 -10.41 -11.39
C SER A 221 -5.50 -10.39 -11.16
N PHE A 222 -5.08 -10.31 -9.90
CA PHE A 222 -3.67 -10.45 -9.54
C PHE A 222 -3.14 -11.87 -9.71
N PRO A 223 -3.85 -12.96 -9.29
CA PRO A 223 -3.36 -14.33 -9.49
C PRO A 223 -3.17 -14.73 -10.95
N LYS A 224 -4.03 -14.23 -11.85
CA LYS A 224 -3.97 -14.51 -13.29
C LYS A 224 -3.26 -13.42 -14.09
N GLN A 225 -2.83 -12.35 -13.43
CA GLN A 225 -2.22 -11.15 -14.04
C GLN A 225 -3.02 -10.61 -15.24
N THR A 226 -4.35 -10.59 -15.13
CA THR A 226 -5.24 -10.21 -16.24
C THR A 226 -5.27 -8.69 -16.38
N VAL A 227 -4.62 -8.17 -17.42
CA VAL A 227 -4.59 -6.75 -17.78
C VAL A 227 -5.95 -6.31 -18.32
N VAL A 228 -6.46 -5.21 -17.78
CA VAL A 228 -7.68 -4.53 -18.22
C VAL A 228 -7.34 -3.39 -19.19
N SER A 229 -6.26 -2.67 -18.90
CA SER A 229 -5.86 -1.47 -19.65
C SER A 229 -4.37 -1.27 -19.53
N GLU A 230 -3.72 -1.02 -20.66
CA GLU A 230 -2.30 -0.63 -20.74
C GLU A 230 -2.09 0.90 -20.68
N SER A 231 -3.19 1.66 -20.48
CA SER A 231 -3.12 3.12 -20.37
C SER A 231 -2.27 3.56 -19.17
N SER A 232 -1.58 4.70 -19.32
CA SER A 232 -0.97 5.41 -18.20
C SER A 232 -1.99 6.17 -17.33
N GLU A 233 -3.27 6.16 -17.72
CA GLU A 233 -4.40 6.53 -16.85
C GLU A 233 -5.04 5.26 -16.27
N LEU A 234 -4.81 5.03 -14.98
CA LEU A 234 -5.32 3.90 -14.22
C LEU A 234 -6.65 4.27 -13.59
N VAL A 235 -7.74 3.68 -14.09
CA VAL A 235 -9.08 3.87 -13.54
C VAL A 235 -9.31 2.84 -12.44
N LEU A 236 -9.26 3.27 -11.18
CA LEU A 236 -9.59 2.41 -10.03
C LEU A 236 -11.10 2.26 -9.91
N ASP A 237 -11.55 1.01 -9.84
CA ASP A 237 -12.94 0.64 -9.62
C ASP A 237 -12.97 -0.64 -8.78
N ARG A 238 -14.13 -0.99 -8.22
CA ARG A 238 -14.30 -2.27 -7.55
C ARG A 238 -13.99 -3.41 -8.51
N GLY A 239 -12.98 -4.19 -8.16
CA GLY A 239 -12.48 -5.29 -8.98
C GLY A 239 -11.41 -4.90 -10.01
N GLN A 240 -10.89 -3.67 -9.98
CA GLN A 240 -9.81 -3.23 -10.86
C GLN A 240 -8.79 -2.43 -10.05
N SER A 241 -7.54 -2.88 -10.05
CA SER A 241 -6.46 -2.19 -9.33
C SER A 241 -5.10 -2.48 -9.96
N PHE A 242 -4.07 -1.81 -9.46
CA PHE A 242 -2.67 -2.02 -9.81
C PHE A 242 -1.83 -2.21 -8.55
N ALA A 243 -0.67 -2.81 -8.71
CA ALA A 243 0.32 -2.93 -7.65
C ALA A 243 1.65 -2.32 -8.09
N PHE A 244 2.42 -1.84 -7.11
CA PHE A 244 3.81 -1.45 -7.33
C PHE A 244 4.73 -1.95 -6.23
N VAL A 245 6.01 -2.06 -6.60
CA VAL A 245 7.15 -2.25 -5.71
C VAL A 245 7.94 -0.94 -5.73
N SER A 246 8.20 -0.36 -4.55
CA SER A 246 9.05 0.81 -4.36
C SER A 246 10.14 0.50 -3.33
N GLY A 247 11.05 -0.42 -3.67
CA GLY A 247 12.10 -0.91 -2.77
C GLY A 247 13.49 -0.31 -3.02
N LEU A 248 13.57 0.84 -3.69
CA LEU A 248 14.84 1.49 -4.05
C LEU A 248 15.27 2.55 -3.02
N GLY A 249 14.96 2.36 -1.74
CA GLY A 249 15.14 3.37 -0.69
C GLY A 249 16.57 3.69 -0.29
N GLY A 250 17.55 2.83 -0.61
CA GLY A 250 18.96 3.10 -0.32
C GLY A 250 19.77 1.87 0.10
N LYS A 251 19.11 0.72 0.36
CA LYS A 251 19.82 -0.47 0.84
C LYS A 251 20.72 -1.11 -0.22
N SER A 252 20.16 -1.44 -1.37
CA SER A 252 20.89 -1.90 -2.56
C SER A 252 19.96 -1.86 -3.78
N ILE A 253 20.46 -2.27 -4.94
CA ILE A 253 19.71 -2.35 -6.20
C ILE A 253 19.91 -3.75 -6.77
N ARG A 254 18.85 -4.41 -7.21
CA ARG A 254 18.89 -5.78 -7.73
C ARG A 254 18.55 -5.82 -9.22
N GLY A 255 19.24 -6.66 -9.98
CA GLY A 255 18.90 -6.95 -11.38
C GLY A 255 17.62 -7.75 -11.55
N GLN A 256 17.00 -7.60 -12.71
CA GLN A 256 15.77 -8.28 -13.09
C GLN A 256 16.02 -9.78 -13.18
N LYS A 257 15.15 -10.58 -12.56
CA LYS A 257 15.19 -12.05 -12.66
C LYS A 257 13.98 -12.62 -13.37
N LYS A 258 12.94 -11.80 -13.57
CA LYS A 258 11.78 -12.14 -14.38
C LYS A 258 11.98 -11.68 -15.81
N VAL A 259 12.37 -12.60 -16.67
CA VAL A 259 12.34 -12.42 -18.12
C VAL A 259 11.12 -13.14 -18.67
N GLY A 260 10.29 -12.46 -19.47
CA GLY A 260 9.05 -13.00 -20.00
C GLY A 260 9.26 -14.30 -20.78
N TRP A 261 8.18 -15.06 -21.01
CA TRP A 261 8.15 -16.38 -21.65
C TRP A 261 8.77 -16.48 -23.06
N ILE A 262 9.21 -15.37 -23.64
CA ILE A 262 9.98 -15.33 -24.89
C ILE A 262 11.45 -15.66 -24.63
N ASN A 263 11.73 -16.95 -24.86
CA ASN A 263 12.99 -17.57 -25.26
C ASN A 263 14.06 -17.84 -24.19
N ARG A 264 14.00 -19.09 -23.71
CA ARG A 264 15.15 -19.92 -23.31
C ARG A 264 16.18 -20.16 -24.45
N ALA A 265 16.05 -19.46 -25.58
CA ALA A 265 17.00 -19.40 -26.69
C ALA A 265 17.75 -18.05 -26.78
N ALA A 266 17.53 -17.12 -25.84
CA ALA A 266 18.21 -15.81 -25.81
C ALA A 266 19.60 -15.86 -25.15
N SER A 267 20.19 -17.04 -24.94
CA SER A 267 21.58 -17.19 -24.48
C SER A 267 22.63 -16.89 -25.56
N SER A 268 22.22 -16.30 -26.68
CA SER A 268 23.09 -15.97 -27.83
C SER A 268 22.87 -14.55 -28.38
N LEU A 269 22.15 -13.68 -27.67
CA LEU A 269 21.90 -12.30 -28.12
C LEU A 269 22.51 -11.30 -27.15
N ASN A 270 23.27 -10.34 -27.70
CA ASN A 270 23.95 -9.27 -26.98
C ASN A 270 23.03 -8.53 -25.99
N ASN A 271 23.65 -8.04 -24.91
CA ASN A 271 23.04 -7.43 -23.70
C ASN A 271 22.02 -6.31 -23.96
N ASP A 272 21.97 -5.71 -25.16
CA ASP A 272 21.07 -4.60 -25.48
C ASP A 272 19.61 -5.01 -25.73
N LYS A 273 19.29 -6.31 -25.79
CA LYS A 273 17.91 -6.82 -26.01
C LYS A 273 17.26 -7.49 -24.78
N ILE A 274 17.93 -7.53 -23.62
CA ILE A 274 17.37 -8.11 -22.39
C ILE A 274 16.28 -7.19 -21.78
N ALA A 275 16.35 -5.89 -22.06
CA ALA A 275 15.34 -4.90 -21.63
C ALA A 275 13.94 -5.12 -22.24
N THR A 276 13.80 -5.94 -23.28
CA THR A 276 12.51 -6.15 -24.00
C THR A 276 11.77 -7.43 -23.65
N LEU A 277 12.26 -8.22 -22.68
CA LEU A 277 11.61 -9.47 -22.26
C LEU A 277 11.01 -9.31 -20.87
N THR A 278 10.00 -8.46 -20.70
CA THR A 278 9.25 -8.34 -19.44
C THR A 278 7.94 -9.09 -19.53
N GLU A 279 7.45 -9.59 -18.40
CA GLU A 279 6.11 -10.18 -18.33
C GLU A 279 5.03 -9.15 -18.75
N PRO A 280 3.93 -9.58 -19.40
CA PRO A 280 3.02 -8.68 -20.11
C PRO A 280 2.19 -7.76 -19.21
N TRP A 281 2.15 -8.02 -17.90
CA TRP A 281 1.39 -7.19 -16.95
C TRP A 281 2.18 -5.99 -16.41
N TRP A 282 3.45 -5.84 -16.77
CA TRP A 282 4.28 -4.73 -16.32
C TRP A 282 4.10 -3.48 -17.18
N ALA A 283 3.72 -2.38 -16.54
CA ALA A 283 3.71 -1.06 -17.15
C ALA A 283 5.09 -0.39 -17.10
N LYS A 284 5.83 -0.62 -16.01
CA LYS A 284 7.18 -0.11 -15.83
C LYS A 284 8.00 -1.03 -14.94
N ILE A 285 9.28 -1.19 -15.27
CA ILE A 285 10.31 -1.78 -14.41
C ILE A 285 11.52 -0.83 -14.39
N TYR A 286 12.18 -0.76 -13.24
CA TYR A 286 13.44 -0.05 -13.05
C TYR A 286 14.30 -0.83 -12.05
N THR A 287 15.26 -1.57 -12.59
CA THR A 287 16.17 -2.47 -11.89
C THR A 287 17.62 -2.14 -12.26
N GLU A 288 18.60 -2.85 -11.68
CA GLU A 288 20.02 -2.74 -12.08
C GLU A 288 20.21 -2.87 -13.61
N ASP A 289 19.40 -3.72 -14.27
CA ASP A 289 19.48 -3.97 -15.71
C ASP A 289 19.00 -2.77 -16.55
N GLN A 290 18.19 -1.89 -15.97
CA GLN A 290 17.82 -0.58 -16.53
C GLN A 290 18.69 0.56 -15.96
N LYS A 291 19.83 0.22 -15.35
CA LYS A 291 20.75 1.15 -14.69
C LYS A 291 20.06 1.95 -13.59
N ALA A 292 19.26 1.27 -12.78
CA ALA A 292 18.53 1.95 -11.72
C ALA A 292 19.46 2.62 -10.71
N THR A 293 19.06 3.80 -10.25
CA THR A 293 19.55 4.42 -9.02
C THR A 293 18.43 4.45 -7.98
N HIS A 294 18.76 4.86 -6.76
CA HIS A 294 17.80 4.91 -5.67
C HIS A 294 16.67 5.91 -5.96
N SER A 295 15.45 5.60 -5.54
CA SER A 295 14.26 6.36 -5.95
C SER A 295 13.12 6.26 -4.93
N ALA A 296 12.15 7.16 -5.07
CA ALA A 296 10.88 7.11 -4.35
C ALA A 296 9.72 7.40 -5.31
N LEU A 297 8.57 6.76 -5.05
CA LEU A 297 7.34 7.02 -5.78
C LEU A 297 6.56 8.13 -5.07
N PHE A 298 6.14 9.14 -5.82
CA PHE A 298 5.31 10.25 -5.34
C PHE A 298 3.94 10.18 -5.98
N CYS A 299 2.90 10.53 -5.24
CA CYS A 299 1.54 10.72 -5.75
C CYS A 299 0.95 12.01 -5.19
N ASP A 300 0.56 12.91 -6.09
CA ASP A 300 -0.23 14.10 -5.80
C ASP A 300 -1.70 13.75 -5.92
N TYR A 301 -2.46 13.87 -4.84
CA TYR A 301 -3.89 13.62 -4.80
C TYR A 301 -4.67 14.93 -4.95
N HIS A 302 -5.92 14.82 -5.42
CA HIS A 302 -6.78 15.96 -5.69
C HIS A 302 -6.11 16.97 -6.62
N VAL A 303 -5.63 16.47 -7.77
CA VAL A 303 -5.01 17.30 -8.81
C VAL A 303 -6.05 17.80 -9.80
N ASP A 304 -5.74 18.89 -10.50
CA ASP A 304 -6.61 19.49 -11.52
C ASP A 304 -8.02 19.85 -10.99
N LYS A 305 -8.16 20.11 -9.68
CA LYS A 305 -9.43 20.37 -8.97
C LYS A 305 -10.43 19.21 -9.01
N ASP A 306 -9.94 17.99 -9.23
CA ASP A 306 -10.74 16.77 -9.18
C ASP A 306 -10.33 15.92 -7.96
N PRO A 307 -11.16 15.80 -6.92
CA PRO A 307 -10.82 15.04 -5.71
C PRO A 307 -10.73 13.52 -5.97
N ARG A 308 -11.11 13.05 -7.16
CA ARG A 308 -10.97 11.66 -7.61
C ARG A 308 -9.72 11.43 -8.45
N LYS A 309 -8.93 12.46 -8.72
CA LYS A 309 -7.75 12.38 -9.58
C LYS A 309 -6.47 12.49 -8.76
N ALA A 310 -5.51 11.63 -9.09
CA ALA A 310 -4.14 11.72 -8.59
C ALA A 310 -3.14 11.60 -9.74
N ARG A 311 -1.97 12.22 -9.61
CA ARG A 311 -0.85 12.07 -10.55
C ARG A 311 0.35 11.53 -9.79
N CYS A 312 0.90 10.42 -10.26
CA CYS A 312 2.04 9.77 -9.63
C CYS A 312 3.26 9.78 -10.55
N PHE A 313 4.44 9.85 -9.96
CA PHE A 313 5.71 9.75 -10.66
C PHE A 313 6.78 9.09 -9.81
N LEU A 314 7.66 8.31 -10.44
CA LEU A 314 8.87 7.80 -9.81
C LEU A 314 10.01 8.75 -10.13
N LYS A 315 10.69 9.26 -9.11
CA LYS A 315 11.89 10.09 -9.26
C LYS A 315 13.09 9.42 -8.62
N ASN A 316 14.23 9.41 -9.31
CA ASN A 316 15.48 8.90 -8.77
C ASN A 316 16.33 10.02 -8.14
N ILE A 317 17.36 9.63 -7.39
CA ILE A 317 18.27 10.55 -6.68
C ILE A 317 19.11 11.44 -7.61
N ASP A 318 19.16 11.13 -8.91
CA ASP A 318 19.81 11.96 -9.93
C ASP A 318 18.86 13.03 -10.50
N GLY A 319 17.60 13.03 -10.07
CA GLY A 319 16.59 14.01 -10.45
C GLY A 319 15.71 13.60 -11.63
N GLU A 320 15.92 12.41 -12.20
CA GLU A 320 15.21 11.92 -13.37
C GLU A 320 13.83 11.36 -13.02
N ILE A 321 12.83 11.68 -13.86
CA ILE A 321 11.50 11.07 -13.79
C ILE A 321 11.50 9.79 -14.61
N ILE A 322 11.42 8.66 -13.92
CA ILE A 322 11.55 7.32 -14.50
C ILE A 322 10.19 6.77 -14.95
N ASP A 323 9.14 7.08 -14.21
CA ASP A 323 7.75 6.68 -14.48
C ASP A 323 6.81 7.83 -14.16
N SER A 324 5.68 7.90 -14.87
CA SER A 324 4.63 8.89 -14.63
C SER A 324 3.30 8.35 -15.11
N PHE A 325 2.27 8.44 -14.26
CA PHE A 325 0.93 7.94 -14.55
C PHE A 325 -0.13 8.72 -13.78
N THR A 326 -1.38 8.60 -14.22
CA THR A 326 -2.55 9.21 -13.58
C THR A 326 -3.41 8.12 -12.96
N ILE A 327 -4.03 8.41 -11.83
CA ILE A 327 -5.05 7.56 -11.20
C ILE A 327 -6.36 8.33 -11.19
N VAL A 328 -7.44 7.69 -11.64
CA VAL A 328 -8.80 8.20 -11.52
C VAL A 328 -9.63 7.21 -10.72
N SER A 329 -10.21 7.67 -9.62
CA SER A 329 -11.06 6.85 -8.76
C SER A 329 -12.52 6.88 -9.20
N LYS A 330 -13.14 5.70 -9.32
CA LYS A 330 -14.58 5.52 -9.52
C LYS A 330 -15.31 4.89 -8.33
N ILE A 331 -14.59 4.63 -7.23
CA ILE A 331 -15.11 3.97 -6.02
C ILE A 331 -15.82 4.90 -5.04
#